data_AF-A0AAV4Z334-F1
#
_entry.id   AF-A0AAV4Z334-F1
#
_cell.length_a   1.000
_cell.length_b   1.000
_cell.length_c   1.000
_cell.angle_alpha   90.00
_cell.angle_beta   90.00
_cell.angle_gamma   90.00
#
_symmetry.space_group_name_H-M   'P 1'
#
loop_
_entity.id
_entity.type
_entity.pdbx_description
1 polymer ?
#
loop_
_entity_poly.entity_id
_entity_poly.type
_entity_poly.pdbx_seq_one_letter_code
_entity_poly.pdbx_strand_id
1 'polypeptide(L)'
;MPQISVTIDGKSYRMACAEGEEAHLSALAAELDTRVTDMRKSFGEIGDMRLHVMAALTQADELAELKRRLADLEAETVTLRERVETADSLRANEEARIAEGLGRAADRIERLAYALAAG
;
A
#
# COMPACT_ATOMS: atom_id res chain seq x y z
N MET A 1 -19.84 -8.82 -27.52
CA MET A 1 -18.64 -8.53 -26.70
C MET A 1 -17.86 -7.43 -27.41
N PRO A 2 -17.58 -6.30 -26.75
CA PRO A 2 -16.75 -5.26 -27.33
C PRO A 2 -15.34 -5.81 -27.57
N GLN A 3 -14.70 -5.29 -28.62
CA GLN A 3 -13.38 -5.71 -29.06
C GLN A 3 -12.57 -4.48 -29.42
N ILE A 4 -11.28 -4.52 -29.12
CA ILE A 4 -10.32 -3.50 -29.52
C ILE A 4 -9.28 -4.10 -30.46
N SER A 5 -8.67 -3.24 -31.27
CA SER A 5 -7.46 -3.58 -32.02
C SER A 5 -6.32 -2.78 -31.44
N VAL A 6 -5.28 -3.47 -30.99
CA VAL A 6 -4.05 -2.85 -30.50
C VAL A 6 -2.88 -3.25 -31.40
N THR A 7 -1.81 -2.46 -31.42
CA THR A 7 -0.60 -2.77 -32.19
C THR A 7 0.56 -2.92 -31.23
N ILE A 8 1.28 -4.04 -31.32
CA ILE A 8 2.45 -4.36 -30.52
C ILE A 8 3.53 -4.86 -31.47
N ASP A 9 4.71 -4.24 -31.46
CA ASP A 9 5.85 -4.56 -32.31
C ASP A 9 5.46 -4.59 -33.81
N GLY A 10 4.66 -3.60 -34.22
CA GLY A 10 4.14 -3.48 -35.59
C GLY A 10 3.06 -4.50 -35.98
N LYS A 11 2.65 -5.40 -35.08
CA LYS A 11 1.62 -6.42 -35.32
C LYS A 11 0.31 -6.02 -34.68
N SER A 12 -0.80 -6.12 -35.42
CA SER A 12 -2.14 -5.84 -34.91
C SER A 12 -2.76 -7.06 -34.25
N TYR A 13 -3.23 -6.89 -33.01
CA TYR A 13 -3.89 -7.90 -32.22
C TYR A 13 -5.32 -7.46 -31.91
N ARG A 14 -6.27 -8.37 -32.12
CA ARG A 14 -7.68 -8.15 -31.81
C ARG A 14 -7.99 -8.78 -30.46
N MET A 15 -8.39 -7.97 -29.49
CA MET A 15 -8.60 -8.40 -28.11
C MET A 15 -10.06 -8.21 -27.71
N ALA A 16 -10.62 -9.23 -27.05
CA ALA A 16 -11.91 -9.10 -26.40
C ALA A 16 -11.74 -8.27 -25.12
N CYS A 17 -12.68 -7.38 -24.86
CA CYS A 17 -12.67 -6.51 -23.69
C CYS A 17 -14.05 -6.51 -23.02
N ALA A 18 -14.08 -6.17 -21.73
CA ALA A 18 -15.32 -5.82 -21.07
C ALA A 18 -15.71 -4.38 -21.44
N GLU A 19 -16.98 -4.05 -21.30
CA GLU A 19 -17.49 -2.71 -21.56
C GLU A 19 -16.84 -1.71 -20.58
N GLY A 20 -16.19 -0.66 -21.11
CA GLY A 20 -15.47 0.35 -20.32
C GLY A 20 -13.98 0.06 -20.08
N GLU A 21 -13.48 -1.12 -20.44
CA GLU A 21 -12.06 -1.49 -20.28
C GLU A 21 -11.19 -1.16 -21.51
N GLU A 22 -11.77 -0.57 -22.56
CA GLU A 22 -11.09 -0.37 -23.84
C GLU A 22 -9.84 0.51 -23.68
N ALA A 23 -9.95 1.60 -22.93
CA ALA A 23 -8.85 2.53 -22.69
C ALA A 23 -7.74 1.89 -21.86
N HIS A 24 -8.11 1.10 -20.84
CA HIS A 24 -7.13 0.42 -19.98
C HIS A 24 -6.32 -0.60 -20.77
N LEU A 25 -6.98 -1.47 -21.54
CA LEU A 25 -6.30 -2.45 -22.38
C LEU A 25 -5.45 -1.80 -23.48
N SER A 26 -5.90 -0.67 -24.05
CA SER A 26 -5.07 0.08 -25.00
C SER A 26 -3.80 0.64 -24.35
N ALA A 27 -3.87 1.11 -23.10
CA ALA A 27 -2.71 1.58 -22.35
C ALA A 27 -1.74 0.44 -22.04
N LEU A 28 -2.25 -0.72 -21.61
CA LEU A 28 -1.43 -1.91 -21.36
C LEU A 28 -0.72 -2.41 -22.62
N ALA A 29 -1.40 -2.38 -23.77
CA ALA A 29 -0.78 -2.75 -25.04
C ALA A 29 0.33 -1.77 -25.45
N ALA A 30 0.14 -0.46 -25.25
CA ALA A 30 1.16 0.55 -25.51
C ALA A 30 2.39 0.41 -24.60
N GLU A 31 2.18 0.04 -23.34
CA GLU A 31 3.26 -0.27 -22.41
C GLU A 31 4.06 -1.50 -22.88
N LEU A 32 3.37 -2.58 -23.25
CA LEU A 32 4.02 -3.78 -23.77
C LEU A 32 4.79 -3.50 -25.08
N ASP A 33 4.22 -2.71 -25.99
CA ASP A 33 4.89 -2.27 -27.23
C ASP A 33 6.19 -1.51 -26.95
N THR A 34 6.15 -0.56 -26.01
CA THR A 34 7.34 0.19 -25.57
C THR A 34 8.42 -0.77 -25.07
N ARG A 35 8.00 -1.74 -24.24
CA ARG A 35 8.91 -2.71 -23.63
C ARG A 35 9.57 -3.62 -24.67
N VAL A 36 8.79 -4.15 -25.60
CA VAL A 36 9.32 -4.97 -26.71
C VAL A 36 10.27 -4.15 -27.59
N THR A 37 9.91 -2.89 -27.87
CA THR A 37 10.76 -1.97 -28.62
C THR A 37 12.09 -1.70 -27.91
N ASP A 38 12.09 -1.54 -26.60
CA ASP A 38 13.31 -1.35 -25.81
C ASP A 38 14.16 -2.61 -25.72
N MET A 39 13.54 -3.79 -25.62
CA MET A 39 14.24 -5.06 -25.77
C MET A 39 14.90 -5.18 -27.14
N ARG A 40 14.22 -4.77 -28.22
CA ARG A 40 14.76 -4.74 -29.59
C ARG A 40 15.96 -3.80 -29.70
N LYS A 41 15.91 -2.61 -29.09
CA LYS A 41 17.05 -1.69 -29.04
C LYS A 41 18.24 -2.26 -28.27
N SER A 42 17.98 -2.99 -27.19
CA SER A 42 19.01 -3.47 -26.26
C SER A 42 19.69 -4.76 -26.74
N PHE A 43 18.92 -5.68 -27.30
CA PHE A 43 19.39 -7.01 -27.70
C PHE A 43 19.50 -7.18 -29.22
N GLY A 44 18.99 -6.22 -30.01
CA GLY A 44 18.90 -6.33 -31.46
C GLY A 44 17.80 -7.28 -31.91
N GLU A 45 17.86 -7.68 -33.18
CA GLU A 45 16.87 -8.58 -33.79
C GLU A 45 17.18 -10.06 -33.50
N ILE A 46 17.02 -10.46 -32.24
CA ILE A 46 17.20 -11.85 -31.80
C ILE A 46 16.00 -12.75 -32.12
N GLY A 47 14.94 -12.17 -32.70
CA GLY A 47 13.67 -12.80 -33.06
C GLY A 47 12.51 -12.35 -32.17
N ASP A 48 11.36 -12.03 -32.79
CA ASP A 48 10.20 -11.42 -32.13
C ASP A 48 9.69 -12.22 -30.93
N MET A 49 9.61 -13.56 -31.06
CA MET A 49 9.16 -14.42 -29.97
C MET A 49 10.08 -14.32 -28.74
N ARG A 50 11.39 -14.21 -28.95
CA ARG A 50 12.35 -14.07 -27.85
C ARG A 50 12.21 -12.69 -27.20
N LEU A 51 12.02 -11.64 -27.98
CA LEU A 51 11.79 -10.28 -27.47
C LEU A 51 10.51 -10.22 -26.62
N HIS A 52 9.41 -10.82 -27.07
CA HIS A 52 8.17 -10.89 -26.30
C HIS A 52 8.32 -11.72 -25.02
N VAL A 53 9.00 -12.87 -25.07
CA VAL A 53 9.26 -13.69 -23.88
C VAL A 53 10.09 -12.93 -22.85
N MET A 54 11.14 -12.22 -23.29
CA MET A 54 11.95 -11.38 -22.40
C MET A 54 11.12 -10.25 -21.79
N ALA A 55 10.35 -9.51 -22.60
CA ALA A 55 9.48 -8.45 -22.10
C ALA A 55 8.47 -8.96 -21.05
N ALA A 56 7.86 -10.13 -21.30
CA ALA A 56 6.92 -10.76 -20.38
C ALA A 56 7.59 -11.23 -19.08
N LEU A 57 8.78 -11.82 -19.15
CA LEU A 57 9.53 -12.25 -17.96
C LEU A 57 9.98 -11.06 -17.12
N THR A 58 10.46 -9.98 -17.75
CA THR A 58 10.82 -8.74 -17.04
C THR A 58 9.61 -8.13 -16.34
N GLN A 59 8.46 -8.06 -17.02
CA GLN A 59 7.23 -7.56 -16.41
C GLN A 59 6.75 -8.45 -15.24
N ALA A 60 6.89 -9.77 -15.37
CA ALA A 60 6.55 -10.70 -14.30
C ALA A 60 7.48 -10.56 -13.08
N ASP A 61 8.77 -10.33 -13.29
CA ASP A 61 9.73 -10.10 -12.20
C ASP A 61 9.43 -8.80 -11.44
N GLU A 62 9.18 -7.70 -12.16
CA GLU A 62 8.79 -6.43 -11.54
C GLU A 62 7.47 -6.55 -10.76
N LEU A 63 6.47 -7.26 -11.30
CA LEU A 63 5.23 -7.52 -10.58
C LEU A 63 5.48 -8.36 -9.31
N ALA A 64 6.37 -9.34 -9.38
CA ALA A 64 6.73 -10.15 -8.22
C ALA A 64 7.46 -9.30 -7.17
N GLU A 65 8.33 -8.38 -7.57
CA GLU A 65 8.99 -7.44 -6.66
C GLU A 65 8.00 -6.48 -6.00
N LEU A 66 7.09 -5.88 -6.77
CA LEU A 66 6.05 -5.00 -6.24
C LEU A 66 5.15 -5.72 -5.23
N LYS A 67 4.79 -6.98 -5.49
CA LYS A 67 4.01 -7.81 -4.55
C LYS A 67 4.78 -8.08 -3.26
N ARG A 68 6.09 -8.33 -3.32
CA ARG A 68 6.93 -8.50 -2.11
C ARG A 68 6.95 -7.21 -1.28
N ARG A 69 7.23 -6.07 -1.93
CA ARG A 69 7.25 -4.76 -1.25
C ARG A 69 5.90 -4.39 -0.64
N LEU A 70 4.80 -4.72 -1.32
CA LEU A 70 3.45 -4.51 -0.78
C LEU A 70 3.22 -5.34 0.50
N ALA A 71 3.60 -6.62 0.48
CA ALA A 71 3.48 -7.47 1.67
C ALA A 71 4.32 -6.94 2.85
N ASP A 72 5.52 -6.43 2.58
CA ASP A 72 6.38 -5.82 3.61
C ASP A 72 5.73 -4.56 4.21
N LEU A 73 5.17 -3.68 3.37
CA LEU A 73 4.46 -2.47 3.81
C LEU A 73 3.18 -2.78 4.59
N GLU A 74 2.44 -3.82 4.18
CA GLU A 74 1.27 -4.29 4.92
C GLU A 74 1.66 -4.79 6.30
N ALA A 75 2.74 -5.57 6.41
CA ALA A 75 3.26 -6.03 7.70
C ALA A 75 3.73 -4.87 8.60
N GLU A 76 4.45 -3.90 8.05
CA GLU A 76 4.87 -2.71 8.79
C GLU A 76 3.67 -1.91 9.30
N THR A 77 2.62 -1.77 8.47
CA THR A 77 1.38 -1.08 8.85
C THR A 77 0.70 -1.76 10.03
N VAL A 78 0.67 -3.10 10.07
CA VAL A 78 0.14 -3.87 11.22
C VAL A 78 0.96 -3.58 12.47
N THR A 79 2.29 -3.69 12.40
CA THR A 79 3.17 -3.39 13.55
C THR A 79 3.02 -1.96 14.05
N LEU A 80 2.88 -0.97 13.15
CA LEU A 80 2.67 0.42 13.53
C LEU A 80 1.33 0.61 14.24
N ARG A 81 0.25 -0.04 13.77
CA ARG A 81 -1.07 0.00 14.43
C ARG A 81 -1.01 -0.57 15.85
N GLU A 82 -0.37 -1.72 16.04
CA GLU A 82 -0.19 -2.33 17.35
C GLU A 82 0.60 -1.43 18.31
N ARG A 83 1.64 -0.75 17.81
CA ARG A 83 2.42 0.22 18.59
C ARG A 83 1.60 1.43 19.00
N VAL A 84 0.76 1.96 18.11
CA VAL A 84 -0.15 3.07 18.42
C VAL A 84 -1.15 2.65 19.49
N GLU A 85 -1.80 1.50 19.33
CA GLU A 85 -2.77 0.98 20.31
C GLU A 85 -2.14 0.75 21.69
N THR A 86 -0.92 0.21 21.73
CA THR A 86 -0.17 0.03 22.98
C THR A 86 0.16 1.37 23.62
N ALA A 87 0.62 2.35 22.84
CA ALA A 87 0.94 3.68 23.35
C ALA A 87 -0.30 4.41 23.90
N ASP A 88 -1.44 4.31 23.20
CA ASP A 88 -2.70 4.90 23.63
C ASP A 88 -3.21 4.26 24.92
N SER A 89 -3.09 2.93 25.05
CA SER A 89 -3.43 2.20 26.27
C SER A 89 -2.55 2.60 27.45
N LEU A 90 -1.24 2.79 27.23
CA LEU A 90 -0.32 3.27 28.27
C LEU A 90 -0.69 4.69 28.71
N ARG A 91 -0.95 5.59 27.77
CA ARG A 91 -1.39 6.97 28.05
C ARG A 91 -2.67 7.01 28.86
N ALA A 92 -3.69 6.25 28.45
CA ALA A 92 -4.96 6.17 29.18
C ALA A 92 -4.77 5.68 30.63
N ASN A 93 -3.90 4.68 30.84
CA ASN A 93 -3.57 4.18 32.17
C ASN A 93 -2.84 5.23 33.03
N GLU A 94 -1.91 5.97 32.45
CA GLU A 94 -1.20 7.05 33.14
C GLU A 94 -2.16 8.19 33.52
N GLU A 95 -3.00 8.62 32.58
CA GLU A 95 -4.03 9.63 32.82
C GLU A 95 -4.98 9.22 33.95
N ALA A 96 -5.45 7.97 33.96
CA ALA A 96 -6.30 7.44 35.01
C ALA A 96 -5.60 7.47 36.38
N ARG A 97 -4.32 7.08 36.46
CA ARG A 97 -3.54 7.11 37.72
C ARG A 97 -3.33 8.54 38.22
N ILE A 98 -3.10 9.49 37.32
CA ILE A 98 -2.95 10.91 37.67
C ILE A 98 -4.28 11.45 38.19
N ALA A 99 -5.39 11.19 37.50
CA ALA A 99 -6.72 11.63 37.92
C ALA A 99 -7.09 11.08 39.30
N GLU A 100 -6.81 9.80 39.56
CA GLU A 100 -7.03 9.17 40.86
C GLU A 100 -6.16 9.81 41.97
N GLY A 101 -4.89 10.09 41.66
CA GLY A 101 -3.98 10.79 42.57
C GLY A 101 -4.45 12.19 42.93
N LEU A 102 -4.92 12.96 41.94
CA LEU A 102 -5.50 14.29 42.14
C LEU A 102 -6.77 14.23 42.98
N GLY A 103 -7.67 13.26 42.73
CA GLY A 103 -8.86 13.04 43.54
C GLY A 103 -8.53 12.79 45.02
N ARG A 104 -7.59 11.87 45.31
CA ARG A 104 -7.16 11.61 46.69
C ARG A 104 -6.53 12.83 47.37
N ALA A 105 -5.81 13.67 46.62
CA ALA A 105 -5.22 14.89 47.15
C ALA A 105 -6.31 15.93 47.49
N ALA A 106 -7.28 16.11 46.60
CA ALA A 106 -8.43 16.99 46.84
C ALA A 106 -9.23 16.55 48.07
N ASP A 107 -9.58 15.26 48.18
CA ASP A 107 -10.27 14.71 49.35
C ASP A 107 -9.53 14.98 50.66
N ARG A 108 -8.19 14.90 50.63
CA ARG A 108 -7.36 15.18 51.80
C ARG A 108 -7.38 16.67 52.17
N ILE A 109 -7.34 17.56 51.18
CA ILE A 109 -7.44 19.00 51.38
C ILE A 109 -8.80 19.35 51.98
N GLU A 110 -9.90 18.80 51.45
CA GLU A 110 -11.25 19.03 51.97
C GLU A 110 -11.40 18.58 53.43
N ARG A 111 -10.89 17.38 53.76
CA ARG A 111 -10.89 16.89 55.15
C ARG A 111 -10.12 17.81 56.10
N LEU A 112 -8.95 18.31 55.69
CA LEU A 112 -8.16 19.24 56.51
C LEU A 112 -8.85 20.60 56.65
N ALA A 113 -9.43 21.12 55.58
CA ALA A 113 -10.17 22.38 55.60
C ALA A 113 -11.38 22.29 56.55
N TYR A 114 -12.13 21.19 56.50
CA TYR A 114 -13.26 20.95 57.41
C TYR A 114 -12.82 20.87 58.87
N ALA A 115 -11.71 20.15 59.16
CA ALA A 115 -11.18 20.03 60.51
C ALA A 115 -10.73 21.38 61.09
N LEU A 116 -10.13 22.25 60.27
CA LEU A 116 -9.72 23.61 60.68
C LEU A 116 -10.90 24.56 60.89
N ALA A 117 -11.99 24.40 60.13
CA ALA A 117 -13.18 25.24 60.27
C ALA A 117 -14.06 24.85 61.48
N ALA A 118 -13.93 23.61 61.96
CA ALA A 118 -14.74 23.07 63.06
C ALA A 118 -14.08 23.18 64.45
N GLY A 119 -12.83 23.64 64.53
CA GLY A 119 -12.10 23.90 65.78
C GLY A 119 -11.89 25.39 66.01
#